data_AF-A0A9P4K280-F1
#
_entry.id   AF-A0A9P4K280-F1
#
_cell.length_a   1.000
_cell.length_b   1.000
_cell.length_c   1.000
_cell.angle_alpha   90.00
_cell.angle_beta   90.00
_cell.angle_gamma   90.00
#
_symmetry.space_group_name_H-M   'P 1'
#
loop_
_entity.id
_entity.type
_entity.pdbx_description
1 polymer ?
#
loop_
_entity_poly.entity_id
_entity_poly.type
_entity_poly.pdbx_seq_one_letter_code
_entity_poly.pdbx_strand_id
1 'polypeptide(L)'
;MPKNDQASDGALPAEIIKPTETKKFDPVYYNWSNTFSILLRRMTGNRNVELERNYFEEQDIINEERYCQKCEERRDYLLEYSPIVRFMRDEVAKLGGDVNARNIHCRMCTQEQSGGFHIDHGILLCANKFRNQGHQEDTMAHEMVHAWDHLKWKVDENNLRHQACLEVPILPSFINMWIQLM
;
A
#
# COMPACT_ATOMS: atom_id res chain seq x y z
N MET A 1 -24.26 -29.25 -48.22
CA MET A 1 -24.27 -30.12 -47.03
C MET A 1 -22.83 -30.44 -46.65
N PRO A 2 -22.54 -30.59 -45.35
CA PRO A 2 -21.50 -29.83 -44.65
C PRO A 2 -20.25 -30.64 -44.34
N LYS A 3 -19.18 -29.96 -43.92
CA LYS A 3 -18.53 -30.21 -42.62
C LYS A 3 -17.76 -28.97 -42.18
N ASN A 4 -18.19 -28.47 -41.03
CA ASN A 4 -17.60 -27.48 -40.16
C ASN A 4 -16.52 -28.18 -39.34
N ASP A 5 -15.39 -27.53 -39.06
CA ASP A 5 -14.59 -27.77 -37.86
C ASP A 5 -13.84 -26.47 -37.51
N GLN A 6 -14.17 -25.94 -36.33
CA GLN A 6 -13.52 -24.79 -35.70
C GLN A 6 -12.30 -25.24 -34.88
N ALA A 7 -11.24 -24.43 -34.95
CA ALA A 7 -10.20 -24.22 -33.94
C ALA A 7 -9.38 -23.01 -34.43
N SER A 8 -8.76 -22.12 -33.66
CA SER A 8 -8.74 -21.71 -32.25
C SER A 8 -7.71 -20.57 -32.22
N ASP A 9 -7.97 -19.53 -31.44
CA ASP A 9 -7.02 -18.65 -30.75
C ASP A 9 -5.91 -17.91 -31.54
N GLY A 10 -5.93 -16.58 -31.38
CA GLY A 10 -4.83 -15.72 -31.80
C GLY A 10 -5.13 -14.26 -31.53
N ALA A 11 -5.10 -13.87 -30.25
CA ALA A 11 -5.16 -12.49 -29.81
C ALA A 11 -4.05 -11.65 -30.49
N LEU A 12 -4.44 -10.55 -31.12
CA LEU A 12 -3.50 -9.58 -31.69
C LEU A 12 -2.93 -8.69 -30.56
N PRO A 13 -1.61 -8.39 -30.61
CA PRO A 13 -0.84 -7.89 -29.49
C PRO A 13 -1.14 -6.43 -29.12
N ALA A 14 -1.06 -6.19 -27.81
CA ALA A 14 -0.98 -4.93 -27.09
C ALA A 14 -0.61 -3.71 -27.95
N GLU A 15 -1.63 -2.92 -28.32
CA GLU A 15 -1.41 -1.54 -28.71
C GLU A 15 -0.84 -0.78 -27.50
N ILE A 16 0.40 -0.35 -27.69
CA ILE A 16 1.12 0.61 -26.86
C ILE A 16 0.28 1.90 -26.85
N ILE A 17 -0.50 2.10 -25.79
CA ILE A 17 -1.22 3.35 -25.53
C ILE A 17 -0.14 4.44 -25.34
N LYS A 18 -0.02 5.33 -26.32
CA LYS A 18 0.81 6.53 -26.22
C LYS A 18 0.39 7.33 -24.97
N PRO A 19 1.32 7.94 -24.23
CA PRO A 19 0.97 8.77 -23.07
C PRO A 19 0.03 9.87 -23.55
N THR A 20 -1.22 9.80 -23.09
CA THR A 20 -2.20 10.82 -23.38
C THR A 20 -1.76 12.09 -22.64
N GLU A 21 -1.74 13.21 -23.35
CA GLU A 21 -1.30 14.53 -22.87
C GLU A 21 -1.58 14.75 -21.38
N THR A 22 -0.53 15.07 -20.64
CA THR A 22 -0.59 15.56 -19.27
C THR A 22 -1.40 16.85 -19.23
N LYS A 23 -2.71 16.74 -18.99
CA LYS A 23 -3.54 17.89 -18.64
C LYS A 23 -2.95 18.47 -17.36
N LYS A 24 -2.28 19.62 -17.48
CA LYS A 24 -1.88 20.42 -16.31
C LYS A 24 -3.17 20.99 -15.73
N PHE A 25 -3.68 20.33 -14.69
CA PHE A 25 -4.90 20.75 -14.01
C PHE A 25 -4.57 21.79 -12.95
N ASP A 26 -5.30 22.91 -12.98
CA ASP A 26 -5.16 23.99 -12.00
C ASP A 26 -5.93 23.61 -10.72
N PRO A 27 -5.25 23.37 -9.57
CA PRO A 27 -5.86 22.85 -8.35
C PRO A 27 -6.93 23.78 -7.75
N VAL A 28 -6.97 25.05 -8.17
CA VAL A 28 -7.93 26.06 -7.68
C VAL A 28 -9.29 25.96 -8.38
N TYR A 29 -9.34 25.47 -9.63
CA TYR A 29 -10.58 25.44 -10.43
C TYR A 29 -11.51 24.25 -10.10
N TYR A 30 -10.97 23.19 -9.48
CA TYR A 30 -11.73 22.04 -9.00
C TYR A 30 -11.73 21.98 -7.48
N ASN A 31 -12.79 22.45 -6.84
CA ASN A 31 -13.01 22.08 -5.43
C ASN A 31 -14.47 22.16 -4.99
N TRP A 32 -15.18 23.27 -5.26
CA TRP A 32 -16.49 23.44 -4.62
C TRP A 32 -17.61 22.65 -5.30
N SER A 33 -17.70 22.66 -6.63
CA SER A 33 -18.83 22.08 -7.38
C SER A 33 -18.84 20.55 -7.31
N ASN A 34 -17.69 19.90 -7.50
CA ASN A 34 -17.55 18.45 -7.39
C ASN A 34 -17.76 17.97 -5.95
N THR A 35 -17.13 18.63 -4.97
CA THR A 35 -17.30 18.29 -3.54
C THR A 35 -18.75 18.48 -3.10
N PHE A 36 -19.39 19.58 -3.50
CA PHE A 36 -20.80 19.84 -3.22
C PHE A 36 -21.71 18.79 -3.88
N SER A 37 -21.44 18.42 -5.13
CA SER A 37 -22.17 17.38 -5.84
C SER A 37 -22.04 16.02 -5.15
N ILE A 38 -20.85 15.65 -4.70
CA ILE A 38 -20.59 14.42 -3.95
C ILE A 38 -21.35 14.45 -2.61
N LEU A 39 -21.28 15.56 -1.87
CA LEU A 39 -21.93 15.70 -0.57
C LEU A 39 -23.46 15.64 -0.68
N LEU A 40 -24.06 16.40 -1.61
CA LEU A 40 -25.50 16.35 -1.86
C LEU A 40 -25.96 14.96 -2.27
N ARG A 41 -25.21 14.28 -3.13
CA ARG A 41 -25.53 12.92 -3.58
C ARG A 41 -25.46 11.88 -2.46
N ARG A 42 -24.53 12.02 -1.51
CA ARG A 42 -24.50 11.21 -0.29
C ARG A 42 -25.71 11.46 0.60
N MET A 43 -26.14 12.71 0.79
CA MET A 43 -27.30 13.05 1.62
C MET A 43 -28.64 12.65 1.00
N THR A 44 -28.75 12.70 -0.31
CA THR A 44 -29.98 12.35 -1.06
C THR A 44 -30.10 10.84 -1.36
N GLY A 45 -29.11 10.03 -0.95
CA GLY A 45 -29.08 8.59 -1.22
C GLY A 45 -28.77 8.21 -2.68
N ASN A 46 -28.53 9.18 -3.57
CA ASN A 46 -28.19 8.97 -4.98
C ASN A 46 -26.67 9.06 -5.20
N ARG A 47 -25.93 8.14 -4.58
CA ARG A 47 -24.46 8.12 -4.61
C ARG A 47 -23.95 7.78 -6.01
N ASN A 48 -23.10 8.65 -6.56
CA ASN A 48 -22.35 8.37 -7.78
C ASN A 48 -20.94 7.92 -7.39
N VAL A 49 -20.73 6.60 -7.37
CA VAL A 49 -19.46 5.98 -6.92
C VAL A 49 -18.31 6.32 -7.87
N GLU A 50 -18.58 6.39 -9.18
CA GLU A 50 -17.57 6.68 -10.19
C GLU A 50 -17.05 8.12 -10.08
N LEU A 51 -17.95 9.09 -9.92
CA LEU A 51 -17.59 10.49 -9.70
C LEU A 51 -16.74 10.65 -8.42
N GLU A 52 -17.12 9.97 -7.34
CA GLU A 52 -16.34 10.00 -6.10
C GLU A 52 -14.95 9.41 -6.27
N ARG A 53 -14.84 8.24 -6.92
CA ARG A 53 -13.55 7.58 -7.15
C ARG A 53 -12.62 8.46 -7.97
N ASN A 54 -13.10 8.98 -9.11
CA ASN A 54 -12.30 9.85 -9.96
C ASN A 54 -11.84 11.11 -9.21
N TYR A 55 -12.72 11.71 -8.39
CA TYR A 55 -12.36 12.85 -7.56
C TYR A 55 -11.23 12.52 -6.57
N PHE A 56 -11.29 11.37 -5.88
CA PHE A 56 -10.24 10.98 -4.94
C PHE A 56 -8.93 10.62 -5.65
N GLU A 57 -8.99 9.92 -6.79
CA GLU A 57 -7.81 9.60 -7.61
C GLU A 57 -7.11 10.88 -8.10
N GLU A 58 -7.87 11.88 -8.55
CA GLU A 58 -7.33 13.19 -8.94
C GLU A 58 -6.68 13.92 -7.76
N GLN A 59 -7.30 13.90 -6.58
CA GLN A 59 -6.73 14.50 -5.39
C GLN A 59 -5.45 13.80 -4.92
N ASP A 60 -5.39 12.47 -5.07
CA ASP A 60 -4.20 11.68 -4.77
C ASP A 60 -3.05 12.04 -5.70
N ILE A 61 -3.32 12.23 -7.00
CA ILE A 61 -2.31 12.68 -7.99
C ILE A 61 -1.81 14.10 -7.65
N ILE A 62 -2.71 15.03 -7.33
CA ILE A 62 -2.34 16.42 -7.02
C ILE A 62 -1.48 16.50 -5.76
N ASN A 63 -1.78 15.68 -4.74
CA ASN A 63 -1.11 15.72 -3.44
C ASN A 63 -0.04 14.64 -3.27
N GLU A 64 0.33 13.91 -4.34
CA GLU A 64 1.26 12.78 -4.30
C GLU A 64 2.57 13.15 -3.60
N GLU A 65 3.21 14.24 -4.01
CA GLU A 65 4.48 14.70 -3.45
C GLU A 65 4.36 14.95 -1.94
N ARG A 66 3.28 15.63 -1.52
CA ARG A 66 3.01 15.94 -0.13
C ARG A 66 2.80 14.69 0.72
N TYR A 67 2.07 13.70 0.19
CA TYR A 67 1.83 12.44 0.90
C TYR A 67 3.12 11.63 1.04
N CYS A 68 3.87 11.48 -0.05
CA CYS A 68 5.13 10.75 -0.05
C CYS A 68 6.17 11.40 0.88
N GLN A 69 6.37 12.71 0.79
CA GLN A 69 7.28 13.44 1.68
C GLN A 69 6.91 13.22 3.15
N LYS A 70 5.62 13.37 3.50
CA LYS A 70 5.15 13.18 4.87
C LYS A 70 5.33 11.73 5.35
N CYS A 71 5.15 10.76 4.46
CA CYS A 71 5.37 9.35 4.75
C CYS A 71 6.86 9.09 5.05
N GLU A 72 7.77 9.67 4.25
CA GLU A 72 9.21 9.52 4.45
C GLU A 72 9.71 10.20 5.73
N GLU A 73 9.25 11.41 6.02
CA GLU A 73 9.57 12.12 7.28
C GLU A 73 9.16 11.30 8.52
N ARG A 74 7.95 10.74 8.49
CA ARG A 74 7.46 9.88 9.57
C ARG A 74 8.20 8.56 9.64
N ARG A 75 8.52 7.94 8.50
CA ARG A 75 9.32 6.71 8.44
C ARG A 75 10.66 6.94 9.13
N ASP A 76 11.36 8.01 8.78
CA ASP A 76 12.69 8.31 9.32
C ASP A 76 12.61 8.60 10.83
N TYR A 77 11.60 9.35 11.26
CA TYR A 77 11.31 9.54 12.68
C TYR A 77 11.06 8.20 13.39
N LEU A 78 10.25 7.31 12.82
CA LEU A 78 9.93 6.03 13.45
C LEU A 78 11.14 5.10 13.53
N LEU A 79 11.99 5.07 12.50
CA LEU A 79 13.25 4.32 12.52
C LEU A 79 14.21 4.79 13.61
N GLU A 80 14.17 6.08 13.98
CA GLU A 80 15.04 6.67 14.99
C GLU A 80 14.45 6.61 16.40
N TYR A 81 13.15 6.82 16.56
CA TYR A 81 12.52 7.06 17.87
C TYR A 81 11.53 5.98 18.30
N SER A 82 10.91 5.21 17.38
CA SER A 82 9.94 4.19 17.79
C SER A 82 10.65 2.98 18.41
N PRO A 83 10.30 2.59 19.65
CA PRO A 83 10.91 1.43 20.29
C PRO A 83 10.56 0.12 19.57
N ILE A 84 9.32 0.00 19.08
CA ILE A 84 8.82 -1.19 18.38
C ILE A 84 9.58 -1.39 17.06
N VAL A 85 9.67 -0.32 16.27
CA VAL A 85 10.33 -0.35 14.96
C VAL A 85 11.82 -0.67 15.10
N ARG A 86 12.48 -0.04 16.09
CA ARG A 86 13.90 -0.29 16.36
C ARG A 86 14.15 -1.71 16.81
N PHE A 87 13.32 -2.22 17.72
CA PHE A 87 13.38 -3.61 18.16
C PHE A 87 13.27 -4.57 16.98
N MET A 88 12.24 -4.40 16.15
CA MET A 88 12.03 -5.26 14.98
C MET A 88 13.19 -5.18 13.98
N ARG A 89 13.70 -3.98 13.70
CA ARG A 89 14.89 -3.80 12.86
C ARG A 89 16.10 -4.57 13.41
N ASP A 90 16.34 -4.46 14.71
CA ASP A 90 17.48 -5.11 15.36
C ASP A 90 17.32 -6.65 15.38
N GLU A 91 16.10 -7.17 15.55
CA GLU A 91 15.80 -8.61 15.42
C GLU A 91 16.00 -9.14 14.00
N VAL A 92 15.56 -8.38 12.99
CA VAL A 92 15.81 -8.71 11.57
C VAL A 92 17.32 -8.71 11.28
N ALA A 93 18.05 -7.74 11.83
CA ALA A 93 19.51 -7.66 11.69
C ALA A 93 20.23 -8.88 12.28
N LYS A 94 19.75 -9.44 13.41
CA LYS A 94 20.31 -10.67 13.98
C LYS A 94 20.18 -11.89 13.06
N LEU A 95 19.16 -11.90 12.19
CA LEU A 95 18.95 -12.95 11.20
C LEU A 95 19.69 -12.71 9.88
N GLY A 96 20.42 -11.59 9.77
CA GLY A 96 21.16 -11.21 8.56
C GLY A 96 20.33 -10.42 7.54
N GLY A 97 19.12 -9.99 7.89
CA GLY A 97 18.34 -9.04 7.08
C GLY A 97 18.74 -7.59 7.37
N ASP A 98 18.53 -6.70 6.42
CA ASP A 98 18.79 -5.27 6.60
C ASP A 98 17.55 -4.45 6.28
N VAL A 99 16.99 -3.79 7.30
CA VAL A 99 15.80 -2.94 7.16
C VAL A 99 16.20 -1.50 7.46
N ASN A 100 16.36 -0.72 6.39
CA ASN A 100 16.80 0.66 6.43
C ASN A 100 15.87 1.55 5.61
N ALA A 101 16.03 2.87 5.74
CA ALA A 101 15.27 3.86 4.96
C ALA A 101 15.37 3.66 3.43
N ARG A 102 16.41 2.98 2.94
CA ARG A 102 16.58 2.64 1.52
C ARG A 102 15.68 1.50 1.04
N ASN A 103 15.31 0.59 1.93
CA ASN A 103 14.51 -0.60 1.62
C ASN A 103 13.03 -0.40 2.01
N ILE A 104 12.69 0.75 2.59
CA ILE A 104 11.33 1.12 2.95
C ILE A 104 10.89 2.26 2.04
N HIS A 105 9.98 1.96 1.12
CA HIS A 105 9.54 2.86 0.07
C HIS A 105 8.15 3.42 0.35
N CYS A 106 8.04 4.74 0.41
CA CYS A 106 6.74 5.42 0.43
C CYS A 106 6.29 5.70 -1.00
N ARG A 107 5.11 5.20 -1.38
CA ARG A 107 4.50 5.42 -2.69
C ARG A 107 2.99 5.59 -2.57
N MET A 108 2.38 6.12 -3.61
CA MET A 108 0.91 6.14 -3.74
C MET A 108 0.42 4.75 -4.17
N CYS A 109 -0.65 4.28 -3.52
CA CYS A 109 -1.25 2.99 -3.84
C CYS A 109 -2.69 3.17 -4.29
N THR A 110 -3.10 2.41 -5.31
CA THR A 110 -4.48 2.35 -5.78
C THR A 110 -5.31 1.32 -5.01
N GLN A 111 -4.65 0.31 -4.43
CA GLN A 111 -5.29 -0.74 -3.65
C GLN A 111 -5.64 -0.27 -2.23
N GLU A 112 -6.66 -0.88 -1.62
CA GLU A 112 -7.07 -0.63 -0.23
C GLU A 112 -6.16 -1.35 0.78
N GLN A 113 -4.85 -1.12 0.70
CA GLN A 113 -3.85 -1.65 1.62
C GLN A 113 -2.94 -0.52 2.13
N SER A 114 -2.51 -0.59 3.39
CA SER A 114 -1.63 0.43 4.00
C SER A 114 -0.14 0.19 3.72
N GLY A 115 0.24 -1.04 3.39
CA GLY A 115 1.62 -1.42 3.11
C GLY A 115 1.72 -2.80 2.48
N GLY A 116 2.94 -3.30 2.35
CA GLY A 116 3.24 -4.67 1.98
C GLY A 116 4.74 -4.97 2.04
N PHE A 117 5.10 -6.23 2.21
CA PHE A 117 6.48 -6.70 2.22
C PHE A 117 6.76 -7.60 1.01
N HIS A 118 7.94 -7.43 0.41
CA HIS A 118 8.46 -8.30 -0.64
C HIS A 118 9.96 -8.53 -0.41
N ILE A 119 10.44 -9.76 -0.66
CA ILE A 119 11.85 -10.13 -0.37
C ILE A 119 12.83 -9.26 -1.16
N ASP A 120 12.61 -9.13 -2.46
CA ASP A 120 13.52 -8.40 -3.36
C ASP A 120 13.42 -6.87 -3.28
N HIS A 121 12.24 -6.36 -2.92
CA HIS A 121 11.93 -4.92 -2.97
C HIS A 121 11.84 -4.26 -1.59
N GLY A 122 11.82 -5.05 -0.52
CA GLY A 122 11.66 -4.58 0.85
C GLY A 122 10.22 -4.21 1.18
N ILE A 123 10.06 -3.17 1.99
CA ILE A 123 8.78 -2.75 2.55
C ILE A 123 8.20 -1.60 1.72
N LEU A 124 6.97 -1.75 1.28
CA LEU A 124 6.16 -0.72 0.64
C LEU A 124 5.21 -0.10 1.67
N LEU A 125 5.17 1.22 1.75
CA LEU A 125 4.23 1.99 2.55
C LEU A 125 3.34 2.85 1.64
N CYS A 126 2.03 2.67 1.76
CA CYS A 126 1.04 3.39 0.94
C CYS A 126 0.71 4.74 1.56
N ALA A 127 1.38 5.80 1.06
CA ALA A 127 1.38 7.13 1.65
C ALA A 127 -0.03 7.76 1.78
N ASN A 128 -0.94 7.45 0.85
CA ASN A 128 -2.32 7.93 0.84
C ASN A 128 -3.26 7.22 1.83
N LYS A 129 -2.84 6.11 2.42
CA LYS A 129 -3.69 5.29 3.31
C LYS A 129 -3.42 5.55 4.80
N PHE A 130 -2.42 6.36 5.16
CA PHE A 130 -2.10 6.65 6.56
C PHE A 130 -2.94 7.75 7.19
N ARG A 131 -3.74 7.39 8.20
CA ARG A 131 -4.54 8.34 9.00
C ARG A 131 -3.68 9.22 9.92
N ASN A 132 -2.72 8.62 10.61
CA ASN A 132 -1.83 9.29 11.56
C ASN A 132 -0.48 8.54 11.62
N GLN A 133 0.46 9.06 12.41
CA GLN A 133 1.78 8.46 12.58
C GLN A 133 1.72 7.09 13.26
N GLY A 134 0.83 6.88 14.24
CA GLY A 134 0.67 5.58 14.90
C GLY A 134 0.21 4.48 13.93
N HIS A 135 -0.71 4.80 13.01
CA HIS A 135 -1.11 3.86 11.96
C HIS A 135 0.05 3.47 11.04
N GLN A 136 0.96 4.41 10.77
CA GLN A 136 2.17 4.13 10.00
C GLN A 136 3.19 3.31 10.79
N GLU A 137 3.30 3.54 12.09
CA GLU A 137 4.12 2.73 13.01
C GLU A 137 3.64 1.29 13.05
N ASP A 138 2.33 1.09 13.28
CA ASP A 138 1.72 -0.25 13.32
C ASP A 138 1.91 -0.98 11.99
N THR A 139 1.68 -0.28 10.87
CA THR A 139 1.88 -0.86 9.52
C THR A 139 3.34 -1.23 9.31
N MET A 140 4.28 -0.34 9.61
CA MET A 140 5.69 -0.62 9.40
C MET A 140 6.19 -1.76 10.30
N ALA A 141 5.71 -1.84 11.54
CA ALA A 141 6.00 -2.96 12.43
C ALA A 141 5.43 -4.28 11.89
N HIS A 142 4.19 -4.26 11.38
CA HIS A 142 3.56 -5.42 10.74
C HIS A 142 4.39 -5.93 9.55
N GLU A 143 4.81 -5.04 8.64
CA GLU A 143 5.65 -5.43 7.51
C GLU A 143 7.05 -5.93 7.94
N MET A 144 7.61 -5.40 9.03
CA MET A 144 8.88 -5.90 9.59
C MET A 144 8.73 -7.29 10.22
N VAL A 145 7.56 -7.64 10.75
CA VAL A 145 7.27 -9.01 11.20
C VAL A 145 7.28 -9.96 10.01
N HIS A 146 6.64 -9.59 8.90
CA HIS A 146 6.70 -10.39 7.65
C HIS A 146 8.14 -10.62 7.19
N ALA A 147 8.98 -9.57 7.26
CA ALA A 147 10.40 -9.69 6.94
C ALA A 147 11.15 -10.65 7.89
N TRP A 148 10.89 -10.56 9.19
CA TRP A 148 11.51 -11.42 10.19
C TRP A 148 11.06 -12.89 10.05
N ASP A 149 9.77 -13.12 9.86
CA ASP A 149 9.19 -14.45 9.67
C ASP A 149 9.78 -15.12 8.42
N HIS A 150 9.88 -14.37 7.31
CA HIS A 150 10.48 -14.89 6.09
C HIS A 150 11.94 -15.35 6.33
N LEU A 151 12.74 -14.55 7.04
CA LEU A 151 14.16 -14.84 7.26
C LEU A 151 14.39 -16.07 8.13
N LYS A 152 13.56 -16.29 9.16
CA LYS A 152 13.82 -17.40 10.08
C LYS A 152 12.99 -18.65 9.86
N TRP A 153 11.81 -18.54 9.25
CA TRP A 153 10.97 -19.70 8.96
C TRP A 153 11.09 -20.16 7.49
N LYS A 154 11.81 -19.41 6.63
CA LYS A 154 12.00 -19.69 5.19
C LYS A 154 10.66 -19.98 4.51
N VAL A 155 9.73 -19.05 4.68
CA VAL A 155 8.36 -19.20 4.20
C VAL A 155 8.33 -19.26 2.67
N ASP A 156 7.73 -20.31 2.13
CA ASP A 156 7.45 -20.43 0.70
C ASP A 156 6.25 -19.54 0.31
N GLU A 157 6.51 -18.52 -0.50
CA GLU A 157 5.51 -17.58 -1.02
C GLU A 157 4.42 -18.28 -1.84
N ASN A 158 4.73 -19.41 -2.49
CA ASN A 158 3.77 -20.12 -3.33
C ASN A 158 2.80 -21.00 -2.52
N ASN A 159 3.03 -21.11 -1.20
CA ASN A 159 2.20 -21.91 -0.33
C ASN A 159 1.20 -21.03 0.43
N LEU A 160 -0.05 -21.06 -0.03
CA LEU A 160 -1.17 -20.33 0.57
C LEU A 160 -1.37 -20.62 2.08
N ARG A 161 -0.97 -21.80 2.56
CA ARG A 161 -1.05 -22.10 4.00
C ARG A 161 -0.02 -21.33 4.79
N HIS A 162 1.20 -21.19 4.26
CA HIS A 162 2.23 -20.42 4.93
C HIS A 162 1.88 -18.93 4.90
N GLN A 163 1.40 -18.40 3.77
CA GLN A 163 0.92 -17.02 3.70
C GLN A 163 -0.23 -16.77 4.69
N ALA A 164 -1.23 -17.65 4.75
CA ALA A 164 -2.34 -17.50 5.69
C ALA A 164 -1.90 -17.57 7.16
N CYS A 165 -0.80 -18.27 7.49
CA CYS A 165 -0.25 -18.32 8.84
C CYS A 165 0.50 -17.04 9.23
N LEU A 166 1.10 -16.32 8.27
CA LEU A 166 1.73 -15.02 8.50
C LEU A 166 0.72 -13.88 8.60
N GLU A 167 -0.36 -13.99 7.83
CA GLU A 167 -1.44 -13.00 7.78
C GLU A 167 -2.48 -13.16 8.89
N VAL A 168 -2.32 -14.15 9.81
CA VAL A 168 -3.20 -14.27 10.97
C VAL A 168 -3.20 -12.94 11.71
N PRO A 169 -4.35 -12.30 11.93
CA PRO A 169 -4.42 -10.91 12.34
C PRO A 169 -3.70 -10.72 13.67
N ILE A 170 -2.48 -10.20 13.61
CA ILE A 170 -1.79 -9.63 14.75
C ILE A 170 -2.53 -8.33 15.03
N LEU A 171 -3.56 -8.39 15.88
CA LEU A 171 -4.23 -7.19 16.35
C LEU A 171 -3.17 -6.21 16.91
N PRO A 172 -3.35 -4.89 16.83
CA PRO A 172 -2.39 -3.92 17.38
C PRO A 172 -2.06 -4.19 18.87
N SER A 173 -3.00 -4.76 19.61
CA SER A 173 -2.81 -5.27 20.98
C SER A 173 -1.89 -6.48 21.08
N PHE A 174 -1.87 -7.35 20.06
CA PHE A 174 -0.97 -8.50 19.97
C PHE A 174 0.46 -8.12 19.62
N ILE A 175 0.73 -7.05 18.85
CA ILE A 175 2.12 -6.59 18.60
C ILE A 175 2.80 -6.24 19.93
N ASN A 176 2.12 -5.44 20.77
CA ASN A 176 2.63 -5.08 22.09
C ASN A 176 2.78 -6.27 23.04
N MET A 177 1.85 -7.24 22.97
CA MET A 177 1.88 -8.45 23.80
C MET A 177 2.97 -9.44 23.37
N TRP A 178 3.24 -9.57 22.07
CA TRP A 178 4.33 -10.41 21.54
C TRP A 178 5.71 -9.84 21.89
N ILE A 179 5.89 -8.51 21.84
CA ILE A 179 7.14 -7.84 22.25
C ILE A 179 7.39 -8.01 23.76
N GLN A 180 6.36 -8.09 24.59
CA GLN A 180 6.49 -8.32 26.04
C GLN A 180 6.74 -9.80 26.42
N LEU A 181 6.52 -10.74 25.50
CA LEU A 181 6.67 -12.18 25.73
C LEU A 181 7.97 -12.76 25.14
N MET A 182 8.76 -11.94 24.43
CA MET A 182 10.12 -12.21 23.97
C MET A 182 11.14 -11.51 24.89
#